data_AF-A0A926NHP7-F1
#
_entry.id   AF-A0A926NHP7-F1
#
_cell.length_a   1.000
_cell.length_b   1.000
_cell.length_c   1.000
_cell.angle_alpha   90.00
_cell.angle_beta   90.00
_cell.angle_gamma   90.00
#
_symmetry.space_group_name_H-M   'P 1'
#
loop_
_entity.id
_entity.type
_entity.pdbx_description
1 polymer ?
#
loop_
_entity_poly.entity_id
_entity_poly.type
_entity_poly.pdbx_seq_one_letter_code
_entity_poly.pdbx_strand_id
1 'polypeptide(L)'
;MKELTPDLLDGIKYEEQVELKGRNDESYTIKIHPLRTSEVAKIQRIATAAVKIRADQIGKNMAKESLEMEAGEMAEAKYKSWIEATALGTNDKAWTIETVDNHWLPEWVEKVGKRVLEISGVSDEKDGGSVNSFRKK
;
A
#
# COMPACT_ATOMS: atom_id res chain seq x y z
N MET A 1 7.22 31.20 2.46
CA MET A 1 6.91 30.06 1.55
C MET A 1 8.13 29.16 1.53
N LYS A 2 7.96 27.84 1.64
CA LYS A 2 9.05 26.89 1.39
C LYS A 2 9.05 26.56 -0.10
N GLU A 3 10.23 26.52 -0.71
CA GLU A 3 10.38 26.14 -2.11
C GLU A 3 10.23 24.62 -2.26
N LEU A 4 9.64 24.20 -3.38
CA LEU A 4 9.53 22.80 -3.74
C LEU A 4 10.92 22.30 -4.16
N THR A 5 11.57 21.50 -3.32
CA THR A 5 12.89 20.93 -3.63
C THR A 5 12.77 19.46 -4.06
N PRO A 6 13.68 18.93 -4.90
CA PRO A 6 13.71 17.51 -5.25
C PRO A 6 13.70 16.59 -4.01
N ASP A 7 14.43 16.94 -2.94
CA ASP A 7 14.42 16.19 -1.67
C ASP A 7 13.04 16.06 -1.01
N LEU A 8 12.16 17.03 -1.25
CA LEU A 8 10.78 17.07 -0.74
C LEU A 8 9.87 16.17 -1.59
N LEU A 9 10.20 16.03 -2.89
CA LEU A 9 9.50 15.18 -3.85
C LEU A 9 9.93 13.71 -3.76
N ASP A 10 11.20 13.47 -3.38
CA ASP A 10 11.73 12.12 -3.20
C ASP A 10 11.30 11.49 -1.86
N GLY A 11 10.55 12.21 -1.02
CA GLY A 11 10.07 11.72 0.27
C GLY A 11 11.14 11.59 1.34
N ILE A 12 12.41 11.85 0.99
CA ILE A 12 13.60 11.55 1.82
C ILE A 12 13.59 12.29 3.16
N LYS A 13 12.92 13.44 3.27
CA LYS A 13 12.85 14.22 4.52
C LYS A 13 11.63 13.93 5.40
N TYR A 14 10.60 13.26 4.88
CA TYR A 14 9.43 12.94 5.69
C TYR A 14 9.65 11.57 6.33
N GLU A 15 9.79 11.56 7.65
CA GLU A 15 9.79 10.34 8.45
C GLU A 15 8.60 10.37 9.40
N GLU A 16 7.87 9.27 9.48
CA GLU A 16 6.84 9.03 10.49
C GLU A 16 7.19 7.78 11.29
N GLN A 17 6.79 7.75 12.56
CA GLN A 17 6.94 6.58 13.42
C GLN A 17 5.60 5.86 13.58
N VAL A 18 5.59 4.55 13.34
CA VAL A 18 4.43 3.70 13.55
C VAL A 18 4.72 2.77 14.73
N GLU A 19 3.83 2.80 15.72
CA GLU A 19 3.87 1.86 16.84
C GLU A 19 3.24 0.52 16.46
N LEU A 20 3.92 -0.57 16.79
CA LEU A 20 3.50 -1.95 16.55
C LEU A 20 3.37 -2.67 17.89
N LYS A 21 2.28 -3.38 18.09
CA LYS A 21 2.09 -4.21 19.29
C LYS A 21 2.49 -5.64 18.98
N GLY A 22 3.39 -6.20 19.77
CA GLY A 22 3.80 -7.60 19.70
C GLY A 22 2.89 -8.51 20.51
N ARG A 23 3.12 -9.82 20.37
CA ARG A 23 2.32 -10.87 21.03
C ARG A 23 2.41 -10.89 22.56
N ASN A 24 3.40 -10.19 23.13
CA ASN A 24 3.65 -10.13 24.57
C ASN A 24 3.33 -8.73 25.16
N ASP A 25 2.43 -7.96 24.54
CA ASP A 25 2.17 -6.54 24.87
C ASP A 25 3.41 -5.61 24.75
N GLU A 26 4.52 -6.12 24.21
CA GLU A 26 5.68 -5.31 23.87
C GLU A 26 5.33 -4.37 22.72
N SER A 27 5.73 -3.10 22.86
CA SER A 27 5.53 -2.09 21.82
C SER A 27 6.85 -1.85 21.10
N TYR A 28 6.81 -2.01 19.78
CA TYR A 28 7.92 -1.68 18.89
C TYR A 28 7.58 -0.43 18.10
N THR A 29 8.58 0.28 17.60
CA THR A 29 8.38 1.44 16.75
C THR A 29 9.20 1.28 15.50
N ILE A 30 8.59 1.57 14.36
CA ILE A 30 9.29 1.57 13.08
C ILE A 30 9.17 2.92 12.40
N LYS A 31 10.24 3.34 11.74
CA LYS A 31 10.27 4.54 10.92
C LYS A 31 9.85 4.21 9.49
N ILE A 32 8.95 5.01 8.97
CA ILE A 32 8.46 4.93 7.60
C ILE A 32 8.63 6.26 6.87
N HIS A 33 8.65 6.19 5.55
CA HIS A 33 8.68 7.33 4.64
C HIS A 33 7.67 7.12 3.51
N PRO A 34 7.24 8.21 2.84
CA PRO A 34 6.39 8.09 1.67
C PRO A 34 7.18 7.49 0.51
N LEU A 35 6.46 6.74 -0.31
CA LEU A 35 6.97 6.11 -1.51
C LEU A 35 7.17 7.14 -2.62
N ARG A 36 8.13 6.87 -3.50
CA ARG A 36 8.34 7.62 -4.73
C ARG A 36 7.24 7.30 -5.73
N THR A 37 7.00 8.22 -6.65
CA THR A 37 6.01 8.05 -7.73
C THR A 37 6.17 6.73 -8.50
N SER A 38 7.41 6.30 -8.77
CA SER A 38 7.71 5.03 -9.45
C SER A 38 7.30 3.80 -8.63
N GLU A 39 7.45 3.87 -7.31
CA GLU A 39 7.12 2.79 -6.37
C GLU A 39 5.60 2.71 -6.17
N VAL A 40 4.94 3.86 -6.02
CA VAL A 40 3.47 3.96 -6.03
C VAL A 40 2.89 3.31 -7.28
N ALA A 41 3.41 3.64 -8.46
CA ALA A 41 2.95 3.05 -9.71
C ALA A 41 3.15 1.53 -9.78
N LYS A 42 4.24 1.01 -9.19
CA LYS A 42 4.49 -0.44 -9.10
C LYS A 42 3.43 -1.12 -8.23
N ILE A 43 3.15 -0.57 -7.05
CA ILE A 43 2.20 -1.15 -6.10
C ILE A 43 0.78 -1.10 -6.63
N GLN A 44 0.37 0.02 -7.24
CA GLN A 44 -0.94 0.13 -7.88
C GLN A 44 -1.15 -0.89 -9.00
N ARG A 45 -0.10 -1.26 -9.75
CA ARG A 45 -0.20 -2.34 -10.76
C ARG A 45 -0.48 -3.70 -10.11
N ILE A 46 0.13 -3.98 -8.97
CA ILE A 46 -0.10 -5.24 -8.23
C ILE A 46 -1.58 -5.29 -7.79
N ALA A 47 -2.09 -4.20 -7.21
CA ALA A 47 -3.48 -4.12 -6.76
C ALA A 47 -4.49 -4.18 -7.93
N THR A 48 -4.19 -3.54 -9.06
CA THR A 48 -5.10 -3.48 -10.23
C THR A 48 -5.01 -4.68 -11.16
N ALA A 49 -3.93 -5.46 -11.12
CA ALA A 49 -3.81 -6.70 -11.90
C ALA A 49 -4.95 -7.68 -11.58
N ALA A 50 -5.33 -7.78 -10.30
CA ALA A 50 -6.47 -8.57 -9.86
C ALA A 50 -7.82 -8.05 -10.42
N VAL A 51 -7.95 -6.74 -10.62
CA VAL A 51 -9.15 -6.11 -11.19
C VAL A 51 -9.29 -6.40 -12.68
N LYS A 52 -8.17 -6.52 -13.42
CA LYS A 52 -8.20 -6.81 -14.87
C LYS A 52 -8.69 -8.23 -15.16
N ILE A 53 -8.33 -9.21 -14.33
CA ILE A 53 -8.82 -10.59 -14.39
C ILE A 53 -10.36 -10.62 -14.35
N ARG A 54 -10.95 -9.78 -13.49
CA ARG A 54 -12.40 -9.64 -13.33
C ARG A 54 -13.10 -9.17 -14.63
N ALA A 55 -12.52 -8.22 -15.36
CA ALA A 55 -13.12 -7.67 -16.58
C ALA A 55 -13.19 -8.72 -17.70
N ASP A 56 -12.19 -9.59 -17.80
CA ASP A 56 -12.10 -10.63 -18.82
C ASP A 56 -13.01 -11.85 -18.51
N GLN A 57 -13.37 -12.08 -17.23
CA GLN A 57 -14.24 -13.20 -16.82
C GLN A 57 -15.74 -12.87 -16.79
N ILE A 58 -16.14 -11.62 -16.51
CA ILE A 58 -17.56 -11.20 -16.48
C ILE A 58 -18.28 -11.41 -17.83
N GLY A 59 -17.56 -11.49 -18.95
CA GLY A 59 -18.12 -11.77 -20.26
C GLY A 59 -18.64 -13.20 -20.48
N LYS A 60 -18.35 -14.14 -19.58
CA LYS A 60 -18.78 -15.54 -19.68
C LYS A 60 -19.53 -15.95 -18.42
N ASN A 61 -20.85 -16.14 -18.56
CA ASN A 61 -21.77 -16.71 -17.56
C ASN A 61 -21.09 -17.72 -16.62
N MET A 62 -20.63 -17.29 -15.44
CA MET A 62 -20.15 -18.20 -14.41
C MET A 62 -20.60 -17.81 -13.01
N ALA A 63 -20.92 -18.88 -12.29
CA ALA A 63 -21.63 -18.94 -11.04
C ALA A 63 -20.77 -18.53 -9.84
N LYS A 64 -21.43 -18.51 -8.68
CA LYS A 64 -20.93 -18.18 -7.33
C LYS A 64 -19.52 -18.68 -6.98
N GLU A 65 -19.07 -19.83 -7.52
CA GLU A 65 -17.69 -20.33 -7.33
C GLU A 65 -16.61 -19.45 -7.99
N SER A 66 -16.87 -18.86 -9.16
CA SER A 66 -15.97 -17.86 -9.79
C SER A 66 -15.80 -16.67 -8.86
N LEU A 67 -16.90 -16.21 -8.26
CA LEU A 67 -16.94 -15.04 -7.39
C LEU A 67 -16.19 -15.27 -6.05
N GLU A 68 -16.19 -16.49 -5.52
CA GLU A 68 -15.42 -16.87 -4.31
C GLU A 68 -13.91 -17.00 -4.59
N MET A 69 -13.52 -17.60 -5.72
CA MET A 69 -12.11 -17.62 -6.15
C MET A 69 -11.57 -16.20 -6.41
N GLU A 70 -12.37 -15.35 -7.07
CA GLU A 70 -12.03 -13.95 -7.37
C GLU A 70 -11.84 -13.09 -6.12
N ALA A 71 -12.63 -13.32 -5.06
CA ALA A 71 -12.45 -12.63 -3.78
C ALA A 71 -11.13 -13.01 -3.10
N GLY A 72 -10.71 -14.28 -3.23
CA GLY A 72 -9.42 -14.77 -2.74
C GLY A 72 -8.23 -14.11 -3.44
N GLU A 73 -8.26 -14.05 -4.79
CA GLU A 73 -7.18 -13.43 -5.58
C GLU A 73 -7.05 -11.93 -5.30
N MET A 74 -8.17 -11.21 -5.11
CA MET A 74 -8.14 -9.80 -4.71
C MET A 74 -7.55 -9.60 -3.31
N ALA A 75 -7.90 -10.46 -2.36
CA ALA A 75 -7.35 -10.40 -1.01
C ALA A 75 -5.83 -10.65 -1.02
N GLU A 76 -5.37 -11.63 -1.81
CA GLU A 76 -3.96 -11.95 -1.97
C GLU A 76 -3.18 -10.81 -2.64
N ALA A 77 -3.70 -10.26 -3.75
CA ALA A 77 -3.08 -9.13 -4.43
C ALA A 77 -3.00 -7.89 -3.53
N LYS A 78 -4.04 -7.66 -2.72
CA LYS A 78 -4.06 -6.57 -1.74
C LYS A 78 -3.00 -6.77 -0.67
N TYR A 79 -2.90 -7.98 -0.10
CA TYR A 79 -1.88 -8.29 0.89
C TYR A 79 -0.45 -8.15 0.32
N LYS A 80 -0.20 -8.65 -0.89
CA LYS A 80 1.08 -8.44 -1.61
C LYS A 80 1.41 -6.97 -1.80
N SER A 81 0.40 -6.14 -2.08
CA SER A 81 0.59 -4.70 -2.21
C SER A 81 1.04 -4.05 -0.89
N TRP A 82 0.55 -4.54 0.25
CA TRP A 82 0.97 -4.08 1.58
C TRP A 82 2.37 -4.55 1.96
N ILE A 83 2.76 -5.78 1.61
CA ILE A 83 4.15 -6.26 1.80
C ILE A 83 5.10 -5.34 1.04
N GLU A 84 4.80 -5.09 -0.23
CA GLU A 84 5.63 -4.26 -1.11
C GLU A 84 5.73 -2.83 -0.59
N ALA A 85 4.59 -2.25 -0.16
CA ALA A 85 4.55 -0.92 0.45
C ALA A 85 5.38 -0.86 1.73
N THR A 86 5.27 -1.88 2.58
CA THR A 86 6.02 -1.96 3.84
C THR A 86 7.51 -2.00 3.56
N ALA A 87 7.99 -2.93 2.73
CA ALA A 87 9.42 -3.07 2.44
C ALA A 87 10.02 -1.82 1.78
N LEU A 88 9.28 -1.16 0.88
CA LEU A 88 9.75 0.05 0.20
C LEU A 88 9.60 1.32 1.04
N GLY A 89 8.68 1.34 2.00
CA GLY A 89 8.39 2.50 2.84
C GLY A 89 9.13 2.50 4.17
N THR A 90 9.82 1.42 4.54
CA THR A 90 10.65 1.38 5.75
C THR A 90 12.07 1.89 5.49
N ASN A 91 12.61 2.69 6.41
CA ASN A 91 13.95 3.27 6.25
C ASN A 91 15.10 2.25 6.37
N ASP A 92 14.85 1.08 6.97
CA ASP A 92 15.87 0.07 7.21
C ASP A 92 15.92 -0.95 6.07
N LYS A 93 17.09 -1.03 5.41
CA LYS A 93 17.36 -1.90 4.26
C LYS A 93 17.33 -3.40 4.60
N ALA A 94 17.35 -3.75 5.89
CA ALA A 94 17.15 -5.13 6.32
C ALA A 94 15.73 -5.63 6.01
N TRP A 95 14.74 -4.72 5.93
CA TRP A 95 13.35 -5.05 5.62
C TRP A 95 13.11 -5.17 4.12
N THR A 96 13.61 -6.25 3.53
CA THR A 96 13.27 -6.65 2.16
C THR A 96 11.85 -7.23 2.10
N ILE A 97 11.27 -7.28 0.89
CA ILE A 97 9.97 -7.91 0.62
C ILE A 97 9.90 -9.31 1.24
N GLU A 98 10.96 -10.10 1.06
CA GLU A 98 11.07 -11.46 1.60
C GLU A 98 11.08 -11.50 3.13
N THR A 99 11.83 -10.60 3.77
CA THR A 99 11.87 -10.57 5.24
C THR A 99 10.55 -10.11 5.84
N VAL A 100 9.85 -9.18 5.19
CA VAL A 100 8.53 -8.72 5.62
C VAL A 100 7.52 -9.87 5.48
N ASP A 101 7.48 -10.54 4.34
CA ASP A 101 6.54 -11.64 4.09
C ASP A 101 6.76 -12.82 5.06
N ASN A 102 8.02 -13.19 5.32
CA ASN A 102 8.34 -14.38 6.10
C ASN A 102 8.37 -14.15 7.62
N HIS A 103 8.69 -12.94 8.09
CA HIS A 103 8.97 -12.71 9.52
C HIS A 103 8.00 -11.77 10.20
N TRP A 104 7.31 -10.89 9.45
CA TRP A 104 6.41 -9.95 10.09
C TRP A 104 5.06 -10.59 10.40
N LEU A 105 4.45 -10.09 11.47
CA LEU A 105 3.06 -10.44 11.75
C LEU A 105 2.16 -9.81 10.68
N PRO A 106 1.15 -10.53 10.16
CA PRO A 106 0.25 -10.00 9.12
C PRO A 106 -0.39 -8.66 9.50
N GLU A 107 -0.74 -8.49 10.77
CA GLU A 107 -1.28 -7.23 11.33
C GLU A 107 -0.29 -6.05 11.27
N TRP A 108 1.02 -6.32 11.37
CA TRP A 108 2.06 -5.29 11.21
C TRP A 108 2.19 -4.90 9.75
N VAL A 109 2.23 -5.88 8.85
CA VAL A 109 2.28 -5.64 7.40
C VAL A 109 1.08 -4.80 6.94
N GLU A 110 -0.12 -5.15 7.40
CA GLU A 110 -1.33 -4.40 7.07
C GLU A 110 -1.27 -2.97 7.64
N LYS A 111 -0.90 -2.80 8.92
CA LYS A 111 -0.85 -1.50 9.58
C LYS A 111 0.18 -0.57 8.93
N VAL A 112 1.41 -1.07 8.75
CA VAL A 112 2.51 -0.29 8.19
C VAL A 112 2.28 -0.04 6.71
N GLY A 113 1.92 -1.07 5.93
CA GLY A 113 1.66 -0.94 4.50
C GLY A 113 0.54 0.06 4.19
N LYS A 114 -0.58 0.02 4.93
CA LYS A 114 -1.64 1.03 4.80
C LYS A 114 -1.14 2.43 5.11
N ARG A 115 -0.39 2.60 6.21
CA ARG A 115 0.11 3.91 6.60
C ARG A 115 1.09 4.48 5.59
N VAL A 116 1.99 3.65 5.06
CA VAL A 116 2.91 4.02 3.97
C VAL A 116 2.13 4.48 2.75
N LEU A 117 1.11 3.73 2.33
CA LEU A 117 0.27 4.11 1.18
C LEU A 117 -0.46 5.44 1.41
N GLU A 118 -1.01 5.64 2.61
CA GLU A 118 -1.71 6.88 2.99
C GLU A 118 -0.79 8.10 2.92
N ILE A 119 0.40 8.05 3.56
CA ILE A 119 1.37 9.17 3.51
C ILE A 119 1.95 9.38 2.10
N SER A 120 1.86 8.36 1.25
CA SER A 120 2.24 8.44 -0.18
C SER A 120 1.12 8.98 -1.08
N GLY A 121 -0.04 9.32 -0.51
CA GLY A 121 -1.20 9.82 -1.27
C GLY A 121 -1.96 8.74 -2.04
N VAL A 122 -1.77 7.47 -1.68
CA VAL A 122 -2.51 6.31 -2.22
C VAL A 122 -3.55 5.90 -1.19
N SER A 123 -4.63 6.67 -1.08
CA SER A 123 -5.76 6.30 -0.20
C SER A 123 -6.68 5.31 -0.90
N ASP A 124 -7.09 4.28 -0.14
CA ASP A 124 -8.14 3.30 -0.48
C ASP A 124 -9.55 3.91 -0.24
N GLU A 125 -9.66 5.23 -0.27
CA GLU A 125 -10.92 5.94 0.00
C GLU A 125 -11.93 5.66 -1.11
N LYS A 126 -12.84 4.75 -0.80
CA LYS A 126 -14.25 4.89 -1.16
C LYS A 126 -14.79 6.18 -0.54
N ASP A 127 -14.40 7.34 -1.07
CA ASP A 127 -15.10 8.59 -0.81
C ASP A 127 -15.71 9.12 -2.10
N GLY A 128 -17.04 9.03 -2.14
CA GLY A 128 -17.81 9.94 -2.96
C GLY A 128 -17.53 11.38 -2.51
N GLY A 129 -17.16 12.22 -3.47
CA GLY A 129 -17.23 13.67 -3.29
C GLY A 129 -15.97 14.35 -2.76
N SER A 130 -14.91 14.37 -3.56
CA SER A 130 -14.06 15.57 -3.65
C SER A 130 -13.33 15.59 -4.97
N VAL A 131 -14.01 16.14 -5.98
CA VAL A 131 -13.36 16.60 -7.19
C VAL A 131 -12.40 17.71 -6.76
N ASN A 132 -11.11 17.41 -6.79
CA ASN A 132 -10.05 18.40 -6.64
C ASN A 132 -10.34 19.60 -7.56
N SER A 133 -10.69 20.73 -6.95
CA SER A 133 -11.04 22.00 -7.58
C SER A 133 -9.82 22.78 -8.10
N PHE A 134 -8.75 22.08 -8.48
CA PHE A 134 -7.51 22.69 -9.00
C PHE A 134 -7.53 22.95 -10.51
N ARG A 135 -8.71 23.22 -11.08
CA ARG A 135 -8.87 23.85 -12.39
C ARG A 135 -9.83 25.02 -12.29
N LYS A 136 -9.37 26.12 -11.69
CA LYS A 136 -9.75 27.48 -12.08
C LYS A 136 -8.58 28.42 -11.81
N LYS A 137 -7.85 28.73 -12.88
CA LYS A 137 -7.61 30.12 -13.31
C LYS A 137 -7.33 30.10 -14.81
#